data_AF-A0A2H3D6F4-F1
#
_entry.id   AF-A0A2H3D6F4-F1
#
_cell.length_a   1.000
_cell.length_b   1.000
_cell.length_c   1.000
_cell.angle_alpha   90.00
_cell.angle_beta   90.00
_cell.angle_gamma   90.00
#
_symmetry.space_group_name_H-M   'P 1'
#
loop_
_entity.id
_entity.type
_entity.pdbx_description
1 polymer ?
#
loop_
_entity_poly.entity_id
_entity_poly.type
_entity_poly.pdbx_seq_one_letter_code
_entity_poly.pdbx_strand_id
1 'polypeptide(L)'
;MTISWPKPPNIQGMLPCAASIGERSTKPSVEESKDERKAEKNGPIFHIPSEILLRIFELIPEPPYHPEPPTKLSYLPASVPWTLTRICKSWERAVNGTPSLWCNLRFPTSLVESGLTDIRYLEIANITLNRSGNHYLNFSIDLEESEISANILLLLLRRSHQWRKVEFNGDCPSFSLTNVLSPIRGNLGNLESLTISFPLRQHLDVFWDAPRLQKVDVRFHSAYDIDLPLSQLRAFTTNRLPSDSVSLLQQCTHLAEFSYVDGDEPRAAGHAYDVVRLPQIRLLNVEHPSVLHCLYTPGLKELKYRLSDDAHTVLNFLTISRYNITCLGITWTTESINTRSFVTLLQKLPNLQHLKVYDLFKYYDDQLDVYGTLRLGERTDNLVPNLQELTLHLYDPSAIFDPEDIPEGPELFESVMLSRLGRLRRLTLMQYLLTIPPCVKNLRNAGIDVVVDWKRWMELAR
;
A
#
# COMPACT_ATOMS: atom_id res chain seq x y z
N MET A 1 -46.06 13.55 14.80
CA MET A 1 -46.33 12.25 14.14
C MET A 1 -45.24 11.29 14.59
N THR A 2 -45.59 10.35 15.46
CA THR A 2 -44.68 9.37 16.05
C THR A 2 -44.71 8.11 15.20
N ILE A 3 -43.61 7.80 14.51
CA ILE A 3 -43.50 6.61 13.66
C ILE A 3 -42.92 5.49 14.52
N SER A 4 -43.73 4.47 14.80
CA SER A 4 -43.30 3.22 15.44
C SER A 4 -42.84 2.22 14.38
N TRP A 5 -41.63 1.69 14.54
CA TRP A 5 -41.08 0.65 13.65
C TRP A 5 -41.59 -0.75 14.04
N PRO A 6 -41.85 -1.64 13.07
CA PRO A 6 -42.28 -3.01 13.35
C PRO A 6 -41.12 -3.86 13.88
N LYS A 7 -41.44 -4.83 14.75
CA LYS A 7 -40.48 -5.81 15.27
C LYS A 7 -39.99 -6.76 14.14
N PRO A 8 -38.72 -7.21 14.18
CA PRO A 8 -38.18 -8.12 13.18
C PRO A 8 -38.83 -9.52 13.25
N PRO A 9 -38.90 -10.24 12.13
CA PRO A 9 -39.49 -11.57 12.08
C PRO A 9 -38.62 -12.61 12.81
N ASN A 10 -39.31 -13.53 13.49
CA ASN A 10 -38.71 -14.62 14.25
C ASN A 10 -38.16 -15.69 13.28
N ILE A 11 -36.83 -15.79 13.14
CA ILE A 11 -36.17 -16.79 12.30
C ILE A 11 -35.93 -18.04 13.16
N GLN A 12 -36.98 -18.81 13.38
CA GLN A 12 -36.91 -20.14 13.97
C GLN A 12 -37.86 -21.05 13.19
N GLY A 13 -37.37 -21.61 12.08
CA GLY A 13 -38.20 -22.51 11.28
C GLY A 13 -37.68 -22.83 9.89
N MET A 14 -36.42 -23.26 9.74
CA MET A 14 -35.99 -24.04 8.56
C MET A 14 -34.82 -24.95 8.92
N LEU A 15 -35.11 -26.16 9.41
CA LEU A 15 -34.22 -27.33 9.32
C LEU A 15 -35.09 -28.53 8.93
N PRO A 16 -34.67 -29.36 7.96
CA PRO A 16 -35.47 -30.51 7.52
C PRO A 16 -35.30 -31.73 8.44
N CYS A 17 -36.39 -32.50 8.51
CA CYS A 17 -36.55 -33.76 9.23
C CYS A 17 -35.42 -34.76 8.97
N ALA A 18 -34.82 -35.28 10.03
CA ALA A 18 -34.04 -36.52 10.00
C ALA A 18 -34.89 -37.67 10.57
N ALA A 19 -35.04 -38.72 9.77
CA ALA A 19 -35.82 -39.90 10.07
C ALA A 19 -35.17 -40.78 11.15
N SER A 20 -36.03 -41.43 11.91
CA SER A 20 -35.75 -42.44 12.91
C SER A 20 -35.27 -43.77 12.31
N ILE A 21 -34.17 -44.32 12.82
CA ILE A 21 -33.97 -45.77 12.92
C ILE A 21 -33.33 -46.03 14.28
N GLY A 22 -34.02 -46.80 15.13
CA GLY A 22 -33.46 -47.31 16.37
C GLY A 22 -32.82 -48.68 16.13
N GLU A 23 -31.78 -48.99 16.89
CA GLU A 23 -31.68 -50.28 17.60
C GLU A 23 -30.59 -50.24 18.67
N ARG A 24 -30.84 -51.01 19.74
CA ARG A 24 -30.13 -51.07 21.01
C ARG A 24 -28.71 -51.63 20.84
N SER A 25 -27.76 -51.08 21.59
CA SER A 25 -26.66 -51.89 22.15
C SER A 25 -26.16 -51.31 23.48
N THR A 26 -25.66 -52.23 24.30
CA THR A 26 -25.52 -52.23 25.76
C THR A 26 -24.40 -51.34 26.30
N LYS A 27 -24.67 -50.73 27.47
CA LYS A 27 -23.70 -50.01 28.32
C LYS A 27 -22.56 -50.93 28.80
N PRO A 28 -21.36 -50.38 28.94
CA PRO A 28 -20.52 -50.66 30.11
C PRO A 28 -20.31 -49.40 30.95
N SER A 29 -20.31 -49.61 32.25
CA SER A 29 -19.97 -48.72 33.36
C SER A 29 -18.56 -48.13 33.24
N VAL A 30 -18.45 -46.81 33.17
CA VAL A 30 -17.19 -46.07 33.33
C VAL A 30 -17.49 -44.74 34.03
N GLU A 31 -17.48 -44.73 35.36
CA GLU A 31 -17.68 -43.52 36.17
C GLU A 31 -16.38 -42.74 36.46
N GLU A 32 -15.19 -43.25 36.10
CA GLU A 32 -13.90 -42.57 36.34
C GLU A 32 -13.37 -41.74 35.15
N SER A 33 -14.10 -41.61 34.03
CA SER A 33 -13.60 -40.92 32.81
C SER A 33 -14.24 -39.56 32.50
N LYS A 34 -15.07 -39.02 33.40
CA LYS A 34 -15.80 -37.75 33.14
C LYS A 34 -15.01 -36.49 33.42
N ASP A 35 -14.02 -36.52 34.31
CA ASP A 35 -13.23 -35.34 34.66
C ASP A 35 -11.97 -35.17 33.78
N GLU A 36 -11.30 -36.24 33.36
CA GLU A 36 -10.18 -36.14 32.41
C GLU A 36 -10.63 -35.72 31.00
N ARG A 37 -11.80 -36.19 30.54
CA ARG A 37 -12.38 -35.76 29.25
C ARG A 37 -12.90 -34.32 29.22
N LYS A 38 -13.01 -33.65 30.37
CA LYS A 38 -13.33 -32.22 30.45
C LYS A 38 -12.09 -31.35 30.32
N ALA A 39 -10.93 -31.81 30.77
CA ALA A 39 -9.68 -31.07 30.69
C ALA A 39 -9.12 -31.02 29.25
N GLU A 40 -9.21 -32.12 28.48
CA GLU A 40 -8.75 -32.16 27.08
C GLU A 40 -9.62 -31.38 26.08
N LYS A 41 -10.83 -30.96 26.48
CA LYS A 41 -11.72 -30.17 25.60
C LYS A 41 -11.42 -28.67 25.57
N ASN A 42 -10.53 -28.20 26.44
CA ASN A 42 -10.13 -26.80 26.49
C ASN A 42 -8.72 -26.69 25.90
N GLY A 43 -8.65 -26.56 24.56
CA GLY A 43 -7.39 -26.26 23.89
C GLY A 43 -6.67 -25.03 24.50
N PRO A 44 -5.36 -24.89 24.30
CA PRO A 44 -4.52 -23.89 24.96
C PRO A 44 -5.01 -22.45 24.80
N ILE A 45 -5.79 -22.18 23.76
CA ILE A 45 -6.36 -20.86 23.44
C ILE A 45 -7.36 -20.35 24.49
N PHE A 46 -7.97 -21.24 25.28
CA PHE A 46 -8.93 -20.86 26.33
C PHE A 46 -8.25 -20.37 27.62
N HIS A 47 -6.93 -20.56 27.75
CA HIS A 47 -6.14 -20.10 28.88
C HIS A 47 -5.44 -18.77 28.62
N ILE A 48 -5.55 -18.23 27.41
CA ILE A 48 -4.96 -16.95 27.05
C ILE A 48 -5.79 -15.83 27.69
N PRO A 49 -5.20 -14.95 28.52
CA PRO A 49 -5.88 -13.77 29.06
C PRO A 49 -6.45 -12.89 27.93
N SER A 50 -7.58 -12.24 28.18
CA SER A 50 -8.24 -11.40 27.19
C SER A 50 -7.32 -10.32 26.63
N GLU A 51 -6.43 -9.76 27.45
CA GLU A 51 -5.50 -8.70 27.07
C GLU A 51 -4.50 -9.19 26.01
N ILE A 52 -3.99 -10.42 26.18
CA ILE A 52 -3.06 -11.03 25.22
C ILE A 52 -3.79 -11.37 23.93
N LEU A 53 -5.02 -11.87 24.04
CA LEU A 53 -5.86 -12.18 22.88
C LEU A 53 -6.16 -10.91 22.07
N LEU A 54 -6.52 -9.81 22.72
CA LEU A 54 -6.74 -8.52 22.06
C LEU A 54 -5.46 -8.00 21.41
N ARG A 55 -4.31 -8.16 22.07
CA ARG A 55 -3.03 -7.77 21.46
C ARG A 55 -2.71 -8.59 20.22
N ILE A 56 -3.04 -9.87 20.21
CA ILE A 56 -2.92 -10.72 19.01
C ILE A 56 -3.87 -10.20 17.92
N PHE A 57 -5.12 -9.87 18.26
CA PHE A 57 -6.09 -9.36 17.29
C PHE A 57 -5.67 -8.03 16.66
N GLU A 58 -5.09 -7.11 17.43
CA GLU A 58 -4.53 -5.86 16.93
C GLU A 58 -3.34 -6.04 15.98
N LEU A 59 -2.63 -7.17 16.07
CA LEU A 59 -1.51 -7.51 15.20
C LEU A 59 -1.95 -8.22 13.91
N ILE A 60 -3.22 -8.64 13.81
CA ILE A 60 -3.74 -9.23 12.57
C ILE A 60 -3.80 -8.10 11.54
N PRO A 61 -2.99 -8.16 10.46
CA PRO A 61 -3.09 -7.16 9.41
C PRO A 61 -4.48 -7.25 8.78
N GLU A 62 -5.08 -6.10 8.49
CA GLU A 62 -6.21 -6.13 7.57
C GLU A 62 -5.74 -6.69 6.24
N PRO A 63 -6.49 -7.63 5.64
CA PRO A 63 -6.13 -8.16 4.34
C PRO A 63 -5.97 -6.99 3.35
N PRO A 64 -4.97 -7.01 2.45
CA PRO A 64 -4.90 -6.09 1.34
C PRO A 64 -6.22 -6.10 0.56
N TYR A 65 -6.57 -4.98 -0.07
CA TYR A 65 -7.67 -4.97 -1.04
C TYR A 65 -7.26 -5.89 -2.19
N HIS A 66 -7.84 -7.09 -2.26
CA HIS A 66 -7.58 -8.04 -3.33
C HIS A 66 -8.76 -7.97 -4.32
N PRO A 67 -8.52 -7.72 -5.61
CA PRO A 67 -9.55 -7.72 -6.66
C PRO A 67 -10.03 -9.12 -7.07
N GLU A 68 -9.46 -10.21 -6.53
CA GLU A 68 -10.00 -11.55 -6.72
C GLU A 68 -11.40 -11.71 -6.10
N PRO A 69 -12.28 -12.61 -6.59
CA PRO A 69 -13.61 -12.85 -6.05
C PRO A 69 -13.51 -13.24 -4.56
N PRO A 70 -13.74 -12.29 -3.66
CA PRO A 70 -13.50 -12.48 -2.25
C PRO A 70 -14.56 -13.37 -1.64
N THR A 71 -14.20 -14.04 -0.55
CA THR A 71 -15.21 -14.56 0.35
C THR A 71 -16.13 -13.41 0.79
N LYS A 72 -17.45 -13.62 0.86
CA LYS A 72 -18.45 -12.57 1.19
C LYS A 72 -18.12 -11.67 2.40
N LEU A 73 -17.24 -12.11 3.31
CA LEU A 73 -16.85 -11.38 4.51
C LEU A 73 -15.78 -10.31 4.31
N SER A 74 -14.89 -10.42 3.32
CA SER A 74 -13.82 -9.42 3.12
C SER A 74 -14.34 -8.08 2.60
N TYR A 75 -15.56 -8.08 2.06
CA TYR A 75 -16.31 -6.88 1.70
C TYR A 75 -16.97 -6.16 2.88
N LEU A 76 -16.98 -6.77 4.06
CA LEU A 76 -17.54 -6.11 5.24
C LEU A 76 -16.55 -5.06 5.76
N PRO A 77 -17.02 -3.86 6.11
CA PRO A 77 -16.24 -2.92 6.91
C PRO A 77 -15.78 -3.61 8.19
N ALA A 78 -14.48 -3.59 8.46
CA ALA A 78 -13.86 -4.32 9.57
C ALA A 78 -14.08 -5.85 9.49
N SER A 79 -13.74 -6.46 8.35
CA SER A 79 -13.92 -7.90 8.07
C SER A 79 -13.25 -8.83 9.09
N VAL A 80 -12.09 -8.44 9.64
CA VAL A 80 -11.35 -9.21 10.66
C VAL A 80 -12.19 -9.35 11.95
N PRO A 81 -12.66 -8.27 12.60
CA PRO A 81 -13.59 -8.37 13.74
C PRO A 81 -14.80 -9.27 13.50
N TRP A 82 -15.46 -9.14 12.35
CA TRP A 82 -16.59 -10.00 12.00
C TRP A 82 -16.22 -11.48 11.92
N THR A 83 -15.02 -11.80 11.45
CA THR A 83 -14.54 -13.19 11.41
C THR A 83 -14.23 -13.70 12.82
N LEU A 84 -13.56 -12.89 13.64
CA LEU A 84 -13.18 -13.26 15.01
C LEU A 84 -14.41 -13.49 15.91
N THR A 85 -15.45 -12.68 15.75
CA THR A 85 -16.72 -12.85 16.49
C THR A 85 -17.44 -14.18 16.22
N ARG A 86 -17.12 -14.88 15.13
CA ARG A 86 -17.74 -16.17 14.78
C ARG A 86 -17.03 -17.40 15.35
N ILE A 87 -15.87 -17.23 15.96
CA ILE A 87 -15.05 -18.37 16.41
C ILE A 87 -15.61 -18.99 17.69
N CYS A 88 -15.76 -18.20 18.77
CA CYS A 88 -16.42 -18.63 19.99
C CYS A 88 -16.98 -17.44 20.77
N LYS A 89 -17.90 -17.69 21.72
CA LYS A 89 -18.52 -16.64 22.56
C LYS A 89 -17.54 -15.80 23.36
N SER A 90 -16.38 -16.36 23.72
CA SER A 90 -15.34 -15.61 24.44
C SER A 90 -14.70 -14.56 23.52
N TRP A 91 -14.36 -14.96 22.30
CA TRP A 91 -13.77 -14.08 21.28
C TRP A 91 -14.78 -13.02 20.84
N GLU A 92 -16.04 -13.40 20.64
CA GLU A 92 -17.11 -12.46 20.36
C GLU A 92 -17.20 -11.35 21.40
N ARG A 93 -17.21 -11.69 22.70
CA ARG A 93 -17.23 -10.71 23.79
C ARG A 93 -15.99 -9.83 23.80
N ALA A 94 -14.81 -10.42 23.63
CA ALA A 94 -13.55 -9.68 23.59
C ALA A 94 -13.53 -8.67 22.42
N VAL A 95 -13.89 -9.11 21.22
CA VAL A 95 -13.88 -8.27 20.00
C VAL A 95 -14.95 -7.19 20.08
N ASN A 96 -16.18 -7.51 20.50
CA ASN A 96 -17.25 -6.52 20.65
C ASN A 96 -16.96 -5.49 21.76
N GLY A 97 -16.17 -5.88 22.78
CA GLY A 97 -15.75 -5.00 23.88
C GLY A 97 -14.52 -4.14 23.56
N THR A 98 -13.94 -4.26 22.37
CA THR A 98 -12.67 -3.59 22.01
C THR A 98 -12.86 -2.69 20.80
N PRO A 99 -13.19 -1.40 21.00
CA PRO A 99 -13.51 -0.49 19.90
C PRO A 99 -12.38 -0.27 18.89
N SER A 100 -11.11 -0.35 19.31
CA SER A 100 -9.94 -0.18 18.42
C SER A 100 -9.94 -1.14 17.23
N LEU A 101 -10.50 -2.33 17.39
CA LEU A 101 -10.62 -3.33 16.33
C LEU A 101 -11.62 -2.91 15.23
N TRP A 102 -12.56 -2.01 15.54
CA TRP A 102 -13.62 -1.55 14.65
C TRP A 102 -13.30 -0.20 13.99
N CYS A 103 -12.04 0.26 14.07
CA CYS A 103 -11.65 1.60 13.64
C CYS A 103 -11.07 1.69 12.24
N ASN A 104 -10.67 0.55 11.67
CA ASN A 104 -10.15 0.46 10.31
C ASN A 104 -11.28 -0.04 9.41
N LEU A 105 -11.75 0.82 8.52
CA LEU A 105 -12.96 0.60 7.73
C LEU A 105 -12.62 0.65 6.25
N ARG A 106 -13.20 -0.24 5.46
CA ARG A 106 -13.12 -0.18 4.01
C ARG A 106 -14.52 -0.35 3.45
N PHE A 107 -14.85 0.53 2.52
CA PHE A 107 -16.13 0.53 1.82
C PHE A 107 -15.84 0.43 0.32
N PRO A 108 -15.91 -0.79 -0.26
CA PRO A 108 -15.55 -1.03 -1.65
C PRO A 108 -16.63 -0.49 -2.60
N THR A 109 -16.21 -0.31 -3.85
CA THR A 109 -16.95 0.27 -4.97
C THR A 109 -18.27 -0.50 -5.20
N SER A 110 -18.21 -1.81 -5.43
CA SER A 110 -19.38 -2.59 -5.83
C SER A 110 -19.95 -3.52 -4.75
N LEU A 111 -21.20 -3.27 -4.35
CA LEU A 111 -21.95 -4.22 -3.51
C LEU A 111 -22.40 -5.46 -4.27
N VAL A 112 -22.46 -5.42 -5.60
CA VAL A 112 -22.85 -6.56 -6.42
C VAL A 112 -21.92 -7.74 -6.12
N GLU A 113 -20.64 -7.46 -5.92
CA GLU A 113 -19.64 -8.47 -5.62
C GLU A 113 -19.73 -8.98 -4.17
N SER A 114 -20.25 -8.16 -3.25
CA SER A 114 -20.48 -8.54 -1.85
C SER A 114 -21.66 -9.50 -1.66
N GLY A 115 -22.62 -9.49 -2.61
CA GLY A 115 -23.88 -10.23 -2.50
C GLY A 115 -24.79 -9.75 -1.35
N LEU A 116 -24.54 -8.56 -0.81
CA LEU A 116 -25.37 -7.92 0.21
C LEU A 116 -26.37 -6.96 -0.42
N THR A 117 -27.52 -6.80 0.24
CA THR A 117 -28.44 -5.72 -0.11
C THR A 117 -27.98 -4.42 0.53
N ASP A 118 -28.24 -3.30 -0.13
CA ASP A 118 -27.91 -1.93 0.29
C ASP A 118 -28.25 -1.66 1.76
N ILE A 119 -29.45 -2.06 2.18
CA ILE A 119 -29.95 -1.89 3.54
C ILE A 119 -29.07 -2.63 4.56
N ARG A 120 -28.69 -3.88 4.28
CA ARG A 120 -27.83 -4.66 5.18
C ARG A 120 -26.44 -4.06 5.26
N TYR A 121 -25.94 -3.56 4.14
CA TYR A 121 -24.63 -2.95 4.09
C TYR A 121 -24.57 -1.67 4.94
N LEU A 122 -25.58 -0.81 4.84
CA LEU A 122 -25.74 0.36 5.71
C LEU A 122 -25.90 -0.01 7.19
N GLU A 123 -26.64 -1.07 7.48
CA GLU A 123 -26.79 -1.58 8.85
C GLU A 123 -25.45 -2.03 9.42
N ILE A 124 -24.66 -2.79 8.65
CA ILE A 124 -23.33 -3.24 9.05
C ILE A 124 -22.39 -2.05 9.24
N ALA A 125 -22.38 -1.09 8.32
CA ALA A 125 -21.60 0.14 8.43
C ALA A 125 -21.94 0.89 9.74
N ASN A 126 -23.22 1.04 10.03
CA ASN A 126 -23.69 1.71 11.25
C ASN A 126 -23.31 0.92 12.52
N ILE A 127 -23.45 -0.41 12.53
CA ILE A 127 -23.03 -1.24 13.67
C ILE A 127 -21.53 -1.11 13.90
N THR A 128 -20.72 -1.21 12.85
CA THR A 128 -19.27 -1.08 12.90
C THR A 128 -18.86 0.29 13.45
N LEU A 129 -19.46 1.38 12.94
CA LEU A 129 -19.24 2.72 13.49
C LEU A 129 -19.68 2.81 14.96
N ASN A 130 -20.81 2.23 15.35
CA ASN A 130 -21.23 2.26 16.75
C ASN A 130 -20.25 1.51 17.67
N ARG A 131 -19.66 0.41 17.19
CA ARG A 131 -18.65 -0.36 17.94
C ARG A 131 -17.29 0.34 18.03
N SER A 132 -16.92 1.20 17.09
CA SER A 132 -15.69 1.99 17.18
C SER A 132 -15.73 3.06 18.30
N GLY A 133 -16.93 3.41 18.78
CA GLY A 133 -17.12 4.33 19.89
C GLY A 133 -16.50 5.71 19.61
N ASN A 134 -15.61 6.16 20.51
CA ASN A 134 -14.89 7.43 20.40
C ASN A 134 -13.45 7.29 19.88
N HIS A 135 -13.08 6.15 19.32
CA HIS A 135 -11.74 5.95 18.79
C HIS A 135 -11.57 6.62 17.43
N TYR A 136 -10.30 6.87 17.08
CA TYR A 136 -9.96 7.47 15.79
C TYR A 136 -10.21 6.52 14.63
N LEU A 137 -10.90 7.02 13.61
CA LEU A 137 -11.28 6.28 12.42
C LEU A 137 -10.21 6.39 11.35
N ASN A 138 -9.86 5.24 10.77
CA ASN A 138 -9.11 5.12 9.53
C ASN A 138 -10.05 4.48 8.52
N PHE A 139 -10.35 5.13 7.41
CA PHE A 139 -11.22 4.53 6.42
C PHE A 139 -10.85 4.83 4.97
N SER A 140 -11.21 3.89 4.11
CA SER A 140 -11.18 4.02 2.65
C SER A 140 -12.60 3.82 2.13
N ILE A 141 -13.07 4.73 1.29
CA ILE A 141 -14.39 4.65 0.66
C ILE A 141 -14.27 4.94 -0.84
N ASP A 142 -14.86 4.05 -1.62
CA ASP A 142 -15.02 4.27 -3.05
C ASP A 142 -16.35 4.99 -3.29
N LEU A 143 -16.25 6.21 -3.84
CA LEU A 143 -17.37 7.09 -4.11
C LEU A 143 -17.87 6.82 -5.53
N GLU A 144 -18.86 5.94 -5.66
CA GLU A 144 -19.60 5.75 -6.92
C GLU A 144 -20.82 6.68 -6.99
N GLU A 145 -21.43 6.77 -8.17
CA GLU A 145 -22.75 7.38 -8.37
C GLU A 145 -23.89 6.47 -7.80
N SER A 146 -23.77 6.08 -6.53
CA SER A 146 -24.76 5.25 -5.83
C SER A 146 -25.33 5.97 -4.60
N GLU A 147 -26.61 5.73 -4.31
CA GLU A 147 -27.25 6.24 -3.09
C GLU A 147 -26.56 5.72 -1.82
N ILE A 148 -25.95 4.54 -1.91
CA ILE A 148 -25.32 3.86 -0.79
C ILE A 148 -24.01 4.53 -0.42
N SER A 149 -23.14 4.83 -1.39
CA SER A 149 -21.89 5.55 -1.15
C SER A 149 -22.16 6.92 -0.52
N ALA A 150 -23.21 7.63 -1.01
CA ALA A 150 -23.67 8.87 -0.40
C ALA A 150 -24.15 8.67 1.05
N ASN A 151 -24.98 7.65 1.31
CA ASN A 151 -25.49 7.36 2.65
C ASN A 151 -24.37 6.95 3.63
N ILE A 152 -23.38 6.17 3.20
CA ILE A 152 -22.21 5.82 4.02
C ILE A 152 -21.36 7.05 4.30
N LEU A 153 -21.11 7.87 3.29
CA LEU A 153 -20.40 9.13 3.46
C LEU A 153 -21.10 10.00 4.50
N LEU A 154 -22.43 10.14 4.44
CA LEU A 154 -23.22 10.86 5.45
C LEU A 154 -23.08 10.26 6.86
N LEU A 155 -23.00 8.93 7.00
CA LEU A 155 -22.74 8.28 8.30
C LEU A 155 -21.34 8.63 8.81
N LEU A 156 -20.33 8.64 7.94
CA LEU A 156 -18.94 8.98 8.28
C LEU A 156 -18.79 10.45 8.66
N LEU A 157 -19.47 11.37 7.96
CA LEU A 157 -19.40 12.82 8.20
C LEU A 157 -19.88 13.21 9.60
N ARG A 158 -20.88 12.51 10.14
CA ARG A 158 -21.35 12.68 11.53
C ARG A 158 -20.25 12.42 12.56
N ARG A 159 -19.18 11.71 12.18
CA ARG A 159 -18.04 11.35 13.02
C ARG A 159 -16.72 11.95 12.51
N SER A 160 -16.80 13.04 11.74
CA SER A 160 -15.64 13.78 11.20
C SER A 160 -14.57 14.13 12.25
N HIS A 161 -14.97 14.49 13.46
CA HIS A 161 -14.05 14.75 14.58
C HIS A 161 -13.15 13.56 14.94
N GLN A 162 -13.53 12.33 14.59
CA GLN A 162 -12.75 11.11 14.85
C GLN A 162 -11.84 10.74 13.69
N TRP A 163 -11.93 11.40 12.54
CA TRP A 163 -11.17 11.04 11.35
C TRP A 163 -9.68 11.24 11.59
N ARG A 164 -8.89 10.21 11.31
CA ARG A 164 -7.43 10.23 11.41
C ARG A 164 -6.77 9.93 10.07
N LYS A 165 -7.22 8.89 9.37
CA LYS A 165 -6.78 8.58 8.01
C LYS A 165 -7.99 8.40 7.12
N VAL A 166 -8.04 9.14 6.02
CA VAL A 166 -9.19 9.14 5.13
C VAL A 166 -8.70 8.96 3.71
N GLU A 167 -9.29 8.00 3.01
CA GLU A 167 -9.04 7.74 1.61
C GLU A 167 -10.38 7.77 0.86
N PHE A 168 -10.47 8.63 -0.13
CA PHE A 168 -11.60 8.71 -1.04
C PHE A 168 -11.12 8.27 -2.43
N ASN A 169 -11.64 7.15 -2.93
CA ASN A 169 -11.34 6.64 -4.28
C ASN A 169 -12.62 6.55 -5.12
N GLY A 170 -12.51 6.00 -6.32
CA GLY A 170 -13.63 5.78 -7.23
C GLY A 170 -13.62 6.73 -8.43
N ASP A 171 -14.79 6.94 -9.00
CA ASP A 171 -15.00 7.91 -10.07
C ASP A 171 -15.53 9.23 -9.49
N CYS A 172 -15.40 10.32 -10.24
CA CYS A 172 -15.95 11.60 -9.77
C CYS A 172 -17.46 11.48 -9.52
N PRO A 173 -17.94 11.63 -8.28
CA PRO A 173 -19.36 11.58 -8.01
C PRO A 173 -20.08 12.69 -8.78
N SER A 174 -21.29 12.40 -9.26
CA SER A 174 -22.14 13.42 -9.89
C SER A 174 -22.59 14.50 -8.90
N PHE A 175 -22.63 14.19 -7.60
CA PHE A 175 -22.95 15.14 -6.55
C PHE A 175 -21.76 16.05 -6.20
N SER A 176 -22.07 17.27 -5.78
CA SER A 176 -21.05 18.21 -5.29
C SER A 176 -20.50 17.73 -3.94
N LEU A 177 -19.27 17.20 -3.96
CA LEU A 177 -18.55 16.88 -2.73
C LEU A 177 -18.34 18.10 -1.85
N THR A 178 -18.12 19.28 -2.43
CA THR A 178 -18.01 20.54 -1.67
C THR A 178 -19.24 20.75 -0.80
N ASN A 179 -20.44 20.56 -1.34
CA ASN A 179 -21.69 20.70 -0.57
C ASN A 179 -21.80 19.63 0.53
N VAL A 180 -21.45 18.38 0.21
CA VAL A 180 -21.54 17.24 1.15
C VAL A 180 -20.51 17.35 2.29
N LEU A 181 -19.30 17.83 2.00
CA LEU A 181 -18.22 17.98 2.97
C LEU A 181 -18.26 19.33 3.71
N SER A 182 -18.95 20.35 3.20
CA SER A 182 -19.06 21.66 3.87
C SER A 182 -19.41 21.60 5.38
N PRO A 183 -20.28 20.67 5.87
CA PRO A 183 -20.64 20.64 7.29
C PRO A 183 -19.52 20.20 8.23
N ILE A 184 -18.45 19.59 7.71
CA ILE A 184 -17.33 19.09 8.54
C ILE A 184 -16.16 20.09 8.61
N ARG A 185 -16.28 21.25 7.97
CA ARG A 185 -15.26 22.31 8.02
C ARG A 185 -14.99 22.72 9.46
N GLY A 186 -13.71 22.73 9.83
CA GLY A 186 -13.25 23.01 11.20
C GLY A 186 -13.46 21.87 12.20
N ASN A 187 -13.98 20.72 11.77
CA ASN A 187 -14.17 19.54 12.61
C ASN A 187 -13.17 18.41 12.31
N LEU A 188 -12.00 18.75 11.75
CA LEU A 188 -10.98 17.80 11.29
C LEU A 188 -9.71 17.83 12.16
N GLY A 189 -9.87 18.12 13.45
CA GLY A 189 -8.75 18.31 14.38
C GLY A 189 -7.85 17.08 14.60
N ASN A 190 -8.28 15.88 14.21
CA ASN A 190 -7.51 14.64 14.34
C ASN A 190 -7.01 14.07 13.01
N LEU A 191 -7.32 14.72 11.88
CA LEU A 191 -6.96 14.21 10.56
C LEU A 191 -5.44 14.31 10.37
N GLU A 192 -4.78 13.15 10.19
CA GLU A 192 -3.33 13.02 9.99
C GLU A 192 -2.96 12.71 8.53
N SER A 193 -3.83 11.96 7.83
CA SER A 193 -3.61 11.51 6.45
C SER A 193 -4.87 11.66 5.61
N LEU A 194 -4.73 12.21 4.41
CA LEU A 194 -5.80 12.37 3.43
C LEU A 194 -5.34 11.84 2.06
N THR A 195 -6.15 10.99 1.45
CA THR A 195 -5.97 10.53 0.07
C THR A 195 -7.22 10.82 -0.74
N ILE A 196 -7.07 11.43 -1.91
CA ILE A 196 -8.15 11.70 -2.87
C ILE A 196 -7.68 11.22 -4.24
N SER A 197 -8.38 10.22 -4.79
CA SER A 197 -7.94 9.47 -5.97
C SER A 197 -8.95 9.48 -7.13
N PHE A 198 -9.71 10.56 -7.33
CA PHE A 198 -10.74 10.67 -8.39
C PHE A 198 -10.89 12.14 -8.81
N PRO A 199 -11.19 12.50 -10.07
CA PRO A 199 -11.23 13.89 -10.51
C PRO A 199 -12.30 14.76 -9.80
N LEU A 200 -12.02 16.05 -9.57
CA LEU A 200 -12.83 16.95 -8.76
C LEU A 200 -13.42 17.96 -9.73
N ARG A 201 -14.73 18.15 -9.66
CA ARG A 201 -15.43 19.16 -10.47
C ARG A 201 -15.45 20.53 -9.79
N GLN A 202 -15.06 20.62 -8.52
CA GLN A 202 -15.22 21.79 -7.67
C GLN A 202 -14.09 21.88 -6.65
N HIS A 203 -13.81 23.11 -6.23
CA HIS A 203 -12.84 23.44 -5.18
C HIS A 203 -13.28 22.88 -3.82
N LEU A 204 -12.34 22.33 -3.05
CA LEU A 204 -12.55 21.81 -1.69
C LEU A 204 -11.74 22.60 -0.67
N ASP A 205 -12.39 23.48 0.08
CA ASP A 205 -11.76 24.29 1.13
C ASP A 205 -11.85 23.68 2.55
N VAL A 206 -12.49 22.51 2.66
CA VAL A 206 -12.83 21.88 3.93
C VAL A 206 -11.61 21.39 4.72
N PHE A 207 -10.52 21.04 4.02
CA PHE A 207 -9.33 20.45 4.61
C PHE A 207 -8.28 21.47 5.08
N TRP A 208 -8.49 22.76 4.80
CA TRP A 208 -7.58 23.82 5.23
C TRP A 208 -7.42 23.87 6.76
N ASP A 209 -8.52 23.66 7.49
CA ASP A 209 -8.56 23.69 8.97
C ASP A 209 -8.35 22.29 9.59
N ALA A 210 -7.33 21.58 9.10
CA ALA A 210 -6.92 20.27 9.61
C ALA A 210 -5.52 20.37 10.24
N PRO A 211 -5.37 20.86 11.49
CA PRO A 211 -4.09 21.24 12.10
C PRO A 211 -3.13 20.08 12.39
N ARG A 212 -3.57 18.82 12.19
CA ARG A 212 -2.73 17.62 12.36
C ARG A 212 -2.40 16.94 11.03
N LEU A 213 -2.86 17.48 9.91
CA LEU A 213 -2.68 16.87 8.60
C LEU A 213 -1.21 16.91 8.21
N GLN A 214 -0.60 15.74 8.09
CA GLN A 214 0.83 15.58 7.79
C GLN A 214 1.08 14.86 6.47
N LYS A 215 0.12 14.05 6.01
CA LYS A 215 0.25 13.25 4.79
C LYS A 215 -0.91 13.55 3.86
N VAL A 216 -0.60 13.89 2.62
CA VAL A 216 -1.60 14.15 1.59
C VAL A 216 -1.21 13.43 0.31
N ASP A 217 -2.14 12.67 -0.28
CA ASP A 217 -2.01 12.04 -1.60
C ASP A 217 -3.19 12.49 -2.46
N VAL A 218 -2.93 13.34 -3.45
CA VAL A 218 -3.95 13.94 -4.31
C VAL A 218 -3.65 13.58 -5.75
N ARG A 219 -4.44 12.66 -6.30
CA ARG A 219 -4.31 12.16 -7.67
C ARG A 219 -5.44 12.69 -8.53
N PHE A 220 -5.15 12.96 -9.79
CA PHE A 220 -6.01 13.50 -10.84
C PHE A 220 -6.38 15.00 -10.73
N HIS A 221 -5.81 15.73 -9.76
CA HIS A 221 -6.11 17.15 -9.53
C HIS A 221 -4.89 18.04 -9.57
N SER A 222 -5.11 19.28 -9.97
CA SER A 222 -4.22 20.34 -9.53
C SER A 222 -4.38 20.47 -8.02
N ALA A 223 -3.29 20.61 -7.29
CA ALA A 223 -3.36 20.88 -5.85
C ALA A 223 -4.03 22.23 -5.50
N TYR A 224 -4.41 23.05 -6.49
CA TYR A 224 -5.28 24.21 -6.31
C TYR A 224 -6.77 23.88 -6.19
N ASP A 225 -7.19 22.66 -6.51
CA ASP A 225 -8.59 22.24 -6.35
C ASP A 225 -8.94 21.95 -4.88
N ILE A 226 -7.94 21.98 -3.98
CA ILE A 226 -8.09 21.65 -2.56
C ILE A 226 -7.25 22.62 -1.72
N ASP A 227 -7.88 23.35 -0.81
CA ASP A 227 -7.13 24.14 0.17
C ASP A 227 -6.56 23.22 1.24
N LEU A 228 -5.23 23.20 1.33
CA LEU A 228 -4.48 22.34 2.25
C LEU A 228 -3.57 23.18 3.14
N PRO A 229 -3.38 22.81 4.42
CA PRO A 229 -2.39 23.43 5.30
C PRO A 229 -0.96 22.98 4.91
N LEU A 230 -0.45 23.49 3.78
CA LEU A 230 0.79 23.05 3.14
C LEU A 230 2.02 23.12 4.07
N SER A 231 2.07 24.11 4.96
CA SER A 231 3.23 24.39 5.82
C SER A 231 3.59 23.27 6.79
N GLN A 232 2.62 22.46 7.22
CA GLN A 232 2.80 21.36 8.17
C GLN A 232 2.95 19.98 7.52
N LEU A 233 2.81 19.88 6.20
CA LEU A 233 2.90 18.61 5.49
C LEU A 233 4.30 18.02 5.58
N ARG A 234 4.36 16.72 5.88
CA ARG A 234 5.59 15.91 5.92
C ARG A 234 5.69 14.97 4.72
N ALA A 235 4.56 14.51 4.18
CA ALA A 235 4.49 13.72 2.98
C ALA A 235 3.45 14.30 2.02
N PHE A 236 3.83 14.50 0.77
CA PHE A 236 2.93 14.99 -0.27
C PHE A 236 3.11 14.17 -1.55
N THR A 237 2.03 13.53 -1.99
CA THR A 237 1.96 12.82 -3.26
C THR A 237 0.98 13.56 -4.16
N THR A 238 1.39 13.80 -5.41
CA THR A 238 0.51 14.32 -6.43
C THR A 238 0.88 13.79 -7.80
N ASN A 239 -0.05 13.82 -8.74
CA ASN A 239 0.21 13.49 -10.13
C ASN A 239 0.13 14.67 -11.08
N ARG A 240 -0.25 15.84 -10.56
CA ARG A 240 -0.47 17.05 -11.34
C ARG A 240 -0.01 18.23 -10.53
N LEU A 241 1.10 18.80 -10.96
CA LEU A 241 1.61 20.05 -10.44
C LEU A 241 0.98 21.20 -11.25
N PRO A 242 0.49 22.26 -10.59
CA PRO A 242 -0.01 23.41 -11.32
C PRO A 242 1.14 24.18 -12.01
N SER A 243 0.78 25.10 -12.91
CA SER A 243 1.75 26.01 -13.54
C SER A 243 2.56 26.80 -12.50
N ASP A 244 1.93 27.18 -11.38
CA ASP A 244 2.57 27.83 -10.24
C ASP A 244 2.94 26.82 -9.13
N SER A 245 3.46 25.66 -9.52
CA SER A 245 3.90 24.61 -8.58
C SER A 245 5.06 25.04 -7.69
N VAL A 246 5.85 26.02 -8.15
CA VAL A 246 6.93 26.62 -7.37
C VAL A 246 6.39 27.23 -6.08
N SER A 247 5.35 28.09 -6.17
CA SER A 247 4.75 28.74 -5.00
C SER A 247 4.10 27.74 -4.05
N LEU A 248 3.50 26.67 -4.59
CA LEU A 248 2.92 25.60 -3.79
C LEU A 248 3.99 24.84 -3.00
N LEU A 249 5.05 24.39 -3.68
CA LEU A 249 6.12 23.63 -3.03
C LEU A 249 6.92 24.48 -2.04
N GLN A 250 7.08 25.78 -2.30
CA GLN A 250 7.71 26.72 -1.37
C GLN A 250 6.97 26.83 -0.03
N GLN A 251 5.64 26.64 -0.01
CA GLN A 251 4.86 26.63 1.22
C GLN A 251 5.09 25.37 2.06
N CYS A 252 5.49 24.25 1.44
CA CYS A 252 5.74 22.96 2.08
C CYS A 252 7.10 22.90 2.81
N THR A 253 7.34 23.80 3.77
CA THR A 253 8.64 23.98 4.42
C THR A 253 9.12 22.78 5.27
N HIS A 254 8.22 21.90 5.68
CA HIS A 254 8.50 20.72 6.49
C HIS A 254 8.45 19.39 5.72
N LEU A 255 8.41 19.45 4.38
CA LEU A 255 8.25 18.28 3.54
C LEU A 255 9.46 17.36 3.61
N ALA A 256 9.24 16.11 4.02
CA ALA A 256 10.26 15.07 4.14
C ALA A 256 10.15 14.01 3.03
N GLU A 257 8.93 13.78 2.54
CA GLU A 257 8.61 12.82 1.49
C GLU A 257 7.82 13.56 0.38
N PHE A 258 8.33 13.53 -0.84
CA PHE A 258 7.62 14.07 -2.00
C PHE A 258 7.51 13.01 -3.09
N SER A 259 6.30 12.83 -3.62
CA SER A 259 6.03 11.85 -4.65
C SER A 259 5.26 12.49 -5.81
N TYR A 260 5.82 12.43 -7.01
CA TYR A 260 5.18 12.83 -8.25
C TYR A 260 4.91 11.59 -9.10
N VAL A 261 3.66 11.10 -9.11
CA VAL A 261 3.27 9.78 -9.66
C VAL A 261 2.23 9.99 -10.75
N ASP A 262 2.52 9.65 -12.00
CA ASP A 262 1.63 9.47 -13.14
C ASP A 262 0.49 10.49 -13.40
N GLY A 263 0.83 11.50 -14.19
CA GLY A 263 -0.10 12.16 -15.11
C GLY A 263 0.57 12.23 -16.47
N ASP A 264 -0.21 12.06 -17.55
CA ASP A 264 0.19 12.29 -18.95
C ASP A 264 1.29 13.36 -19.08
N GLU A 265 2.23 13.19 -20.04
CA GLU A 265 3.40 14.06 -20.25
C GLU A 265 3.19 15.47 -19.69
N PRO A 266 3.95 15.88 -18.65
CA PRO A 266 3.68 17.11 -17.94
C PRO A 266 3.65 18.26 -18.93
N ARG A 267 2.47 18.86 -19.11
CA ARG A 267 2.28 20.00 -19.99
C ARG A 267 3.29 21.05 -19.56
N ALA A 268 4.26 21.33 -20.44
CA ALA A 268 5.51 22.04 -20.17
C ALA A 268 5.36 23.06 -19.03
N ALA A 269 5.96 22.76 -17.88
CA ALA A 269 6.01 23.69 -16.75
C ALA A 269 6.57 25.03 -17.26
N GLY A 270 5.76 26.08 -17.16
CA GLY A 270 6.12 27.41 -17.64
C GLY A 270 7.42 27.89 -16.99
N HIS A 271 8.30 28.44 -17.83
CA HIS A 271 9.45 29.30 -17.47
C HIS A 271 10.45 28.77 -16.42
N ALA A 272 11.24 27.78 -16.82
CA ALA A 272 12.70 27.59 -16.70
C ALA A 272 13.58 28.13 -15.52
N TYR A 273 13.15 28.90 -14.50
CA TYR A 273 14.14 29.58 -13.64
C TYR A 273 13.95 29.57 -12.12
N ASP A 274 12.78 29.24 -11.57
CA ASP A 274 12.62 29.28 -10.12
C ASP A 274 12.92 27.93 -9.46
N VAL A 275 14.08 27.86 -8.80
CA VAL A 275 14.52 26.69 -8.02
C VAL A 275 13.88 26.72 -6.64
N VAL A 276 13.04 25.73 -6.35
CA VAL A 276 12.42 25.51 -5.04
C VAL A 276 13.38 24.77 -4.12
N ARG A 277 13.62 25.36 -2.94
CA ARG A 277 14.50 24.76 -1.92
C ARG A 277 13.68 23.93 -0.94
N LEU A 278 13.90 22.62 -0.94
CA LEU A 278 13.23 21.67 -0.05
C LEU A 278 14.30 20.90 0.77
N PRO A 279 14.92 21.56 1.76
CA PRO A 279 16.09 21.02 2.46
C PRO A 279 15.78 19.81 3.35
N GLN A 280 14.50 19.60 3.70
CA GLN A 280 14.07 18.51 4.58
C GLN A 280 13.70 17.23 3.82
N ILE A 281 13.60 17.27 2.49
CA ILE A 281 13.25 16.09 1.68
C ILE A 281 14.34 15.04 1.84
N ARG A 282 13.92 13.86 2.29
CA ARG A 282 14.76 12.66 2.42
C ARG A 282 14.39 11.61 1.39
N LEU A 283 13.11 11.52 1.03
CA LEU A 283 12.59 10.61 0.02
C LEU A 283 11.92 11.41 -1.09
N LEU A 284 12.40 11.22 -2.31
CA LEU A 284 11.83 11.78 -3.53
C LEU A 284 11.44 10.64 -4.45
N ASN A 285 10.17 10.55 -4.81
CA ASN A 285 9.67 9.60 -5.81
C ASN A 285 9.16 10.37 -7.02
N VAL A 286 9.74 10.20 -8.19
CA VAL A 286 9.41 11.01 -9.37
C VAL A 286 9.29 10.13 -10.59
N GLU A 287 8.08 10.00 -11.11
CA GLU A 287 7.85 9.22 -12.34
C GLU A 287 8.17 9.99 -13.62
N HIS A 288 8.28 11.31 -13.55
CA HIS A 288 8.69 12.11 -14.71
C HIS A 288 9.80 13.11 -14.34
N PRO A 289 10.99 13.03 -14.98
CA PRO A 289 12.18 13.78 -14.54
C PRO A 289 12.04 15.30 -14.68
N SER A 290 11.09 15.81 -15.47
CA SER A 290 10.89 17.26 -15.65
C SER A 290 10.71 18.04 -14.34
N VAL A 291 10.11 17.43 -13.31
CA VAL A 291 9.93 18.06 -12.00
C VAL A 291 11.27 18.28 -11.29
N LEU A 292 12.31 17.51 -11.62
CA LEU A 292 13.62 17.62 -11.00
C LEU A 292 14.33 18.94 -11.32
N HIS A 293 14.02 19.60 -12.45
CA HIS A 293 14.67 20.85 -12.85
C HIS A 293 14.42 22.01 -11.87
N CYS A 294 13.28 22.01 -11.18
CA CYS A 294 12.92 23.07 -10.25
C CYS A 294 13.22 22.72 -8.79
N LEU A 295 13.85 21.57 -8.49
CA LEU A 295 14.05 21.11 -7.13
C LEU A 295 15.51 21.22 -6.66
N TYR A 296 15.69 21.78 -5.46
CA TYR A 296 16.94 21.75 -4.71
C TYR A 296 16.75 21.02 -3.37
N THR A 297 17.22 19.79 -3.29
CA THR A 297 17.02 18.87 -2.15
C THR A 297 18.35 18.37 -1.56
N PRO A 298 19.13 19.22 -0.87
CA PRO A 298 20.45 18.86 -0.35
C PRO A 298 20.42 17.75 0.72
N GLY A 299 19.25 17.50 1.33
CA GLY A 299 19.02 16.46 2.34
C GLY A 299 18.63 15.09 1.76
N LEU A 300 18.54 14.96 0.44
CA LEU A 300 17.99 13.76 -0.22
C LEU A 300 18.81 12.50 0.08
N LYS A 301 18.12 11.44 0.50
CA LYS A 301 18.71 10.12 0.83
C LYS A 301 18.20 9.00 -0.06
N GLU A 302 16.92 9.04 -0.40
CA GLU A 302 16.27 8.06 -1.27
C GLU A 302 15.67 8.76 -2.48
N LEU A 303 16.11 8.39 -3.67
CA LEU A 303 15.50 8.79 -4.93
C LEU A 303 14.89 7.57 -5.57
N LYS A 304 13.58 7.60 -5.79
CA LYS A 304 12.88 6.68 -6.67
C LYS A 304 12.54 7.44 -7.93
N TYR A 305 12.89 6.91 -9.09
CA TYR A 305 12.47 7.53 -10.33
C TYR A 305 12.27 6.51 -11.42
N ARG A 306 11.45 6.89 -12.39
CA ARG A 306 11.17 6.10 -13.58
C ARG A 306 12.22 6.43 -14.63
N LEU A 307 13.03 5.44 -15.03
CA LEU A 307 14.09 5.64 -16.03
C LEU A 307 13.45 5.86 -17.39
N SER A 308 13.65 7.06 -17.92
CA SER A 308 13.32 7.44 -19.29
C SER A 308 14.60 7.86 -20.04
N ASP A 309 14.47 8.26 -21.31
CA ASP A 309 15.59 8.74 -22.12
C ASP A 309 16.27 10.01 -21.57
N ASP A 310 15.65 10.68 -20.60
CA ASP A 310 16.16 11.92 -20.01
C ASP A 310 17.00 11.70 -18.73
N ALA A 311 18.00 10.82 -18.83
CA ALA A 311 18.95 10.59 -17.75
C ALA A 311 19.80 11.85 -17.44
N HIS A 312 19.94 12.75 -18.41
CA HIS A 312 20.67 14.00 -18.23
C HIS A 312 20.01 14.91 -17.19
N THR A 313 18.68 15.02 -17.19
CA THR A 313 17.96 15.78 -16.16
C THR A 313 18.18 15.23 -14.77
N VAL A 314 18.12 13.91 -14.61
CA VAL A 314 18.41 13.25 -13.32
C VAL A 314 19.86 13.53 -12.90
N LEU A 315 20.83 13.37 -13.79
CA LEU A 315 22.24 13.65 -13.51
C LEU A 315 22.48 15.11 -13.12
N ASN A 316 21.85 16.06 -13.82
CA ASN A 316 21.94 17.49 -13.51
C ASN A 316 21.36 17.77 -12.10
N PHE A 317 20.19 17.23 -11.81
CA PHE A 317 19.58 17.31 -10.49
C PHE A 317 20.48 16.71 -9.38
N LEU A 318 21.09 15.56 -9.63
CA LEU A 318 22.01 14.93 -8.67
C LEU A 318 23.27 15.75 -8.42
N THR A 319 23.77 16.43 -9.46
CA THR A 319 24.89 17.36 -9.37
C THR A 319 24.55 18.50 -8.42
N ILE A 320 23.36 19.08 -8.59
CA ILE A 320 22.82 20.15 -7.74
C ILE A 320 22.61 19.66 -6.30
N SER A 321 22.13 18.42 -6.12
CA SER A 321 21.89 17.78 -4.83
C SER A 321 23.13 17.13 -4.20
N ARG A 322 24.33 17.36 -4.76
CA ARG A 322 25.64 16.90 -4.25
C ARG A 322 25.80 15.37 -4.11
N TYR A 323 25.08 14.57 -4.90
CA TYR A 323 25.25 13.12 -4.97
C TYR A 323 25.23 12.38 -3.61
N ASN A 324 24.49 12.88 -2.61
CA ASN A 324 24.48 12.31 -1.24
C ASN A 324 23.45 11.19 -1.03
N ILE A 325 23.04 10.55 -2.12
CA ILE A 325 22.00 9.52 -2.13
C ILE A 325 22.57 8.20 -1.63
N THR A 326 21.83 7.55 -0.74
CA THR A 326 22.16 6.23 -0.20
C THR A 326 21.26 5.14 -0.76
N CYS A 327 20.05 5.49 -1.21
CA CYS A 327 19.08 4.56 -1.81
C CYS A 327 18.60 5.07 -3.17
N LEU A 328 18.73 4.25 -4.21
CA LEU A 328 18.26 4.55 -5.54
C LEU A 328 17.25 3.48 -5.95
N GLY A 329 16.01 3.87 -6.19
CA GLY A 329 14.98 3.06 -6.80
C GLY A 329 14.78 3.45 -8.26
N ILE A 330 14.84 2.49 -9.17
CA ILE A 330 14.65 2.73 -10.60
C ILE A 330 13.53 1.84 -11.09
N THR A 331 12.54 2.43 -11.74
CA THR A 331 11.49 1.71 -12.45
C THR A 331 11.70 1.88 -13.96
N TRP A 332 11.76 0.80 -14.73
CA TRP A 332 11.95 0.87 -16.18
C TRP A 332 10.61 0.96 -16.92
N THR A 333 10.52 1.83 -17.93
CA THR A 333 9.24 2.04 -18.67
C THR A 333 9.32 2.03 -20.19
N THR A 334 10.42 1.58 -20.80
CA THR A 334 10.62 1.68 -22.25
C THR A 334 10.86 0.33 -22.93
N GLU A 335 10.69 0.31 -24.26
CA GLU A 335 11.03 -0.83 -25.12
C GLU A 335 12.53 -0.97 -25.44
N SER A 336 13.35 -0.07 -24.92
CA SER A 336 14.81 -0.17 -25.05
C SER A 336 15.49 0.42 -23.83
N ILE A 337 16.42 -0.33 -23.24
CA ILE A 337 17.22 0.15 -22.11
C ILE A 337 18.40 0.95 -22.64
N ASN A 338 18.47 2.23 -22.26
CA ASN A 338 19.71 2.99 -22.40
C ASN A 338 20.68 2.63 -21.26
N THR A 339 21.36 1.50 -21.42
CA THR A 339 22.32 0.95 -20.45
C THR A 339 23.45 1.93 -20.16
N ARG A 340 23.87 2.73 -21.15
CA ARG A 340 24.89 3.78 -21.00
C ARG A 340 24.46 4.87 -20.01
N SER A 341 23.21 5.31 -20.08
CA SER A 341 22.65 6.27 -19.14
C SER A 341 22.63 5.73 -17.71
N PHE A 342 22.23 4.46 -17.55
CA PHE A 342 22.24 3.78 -16.27
C PHE A 342 23.66 3.62 -15.70
N VAL A 343 24.63 3.18 -16.51
CA VAL A 343 26.06 3.11 -16.12
C VAL A 343 26.54 4.49 -15.66
N THR A 344 26.30 5.52 -16.47
CA THR A 344 26.75 6.90 -16.18
C THR A 344 26.16 7.40 -14.87
N LEU A 345 24.90 7.10 -14.59
CA LEU A 345 24.25 7.41 -13.34
C LEU A 345 24.93 6.74 -12.14
N LEU A 346 25.16 5.42 -12.22
CA LEU A 346 25.79 4.67 -11.14
C LEU A 346 27.22 5.16 -10.87
N GLN A 347 28.00 5.49 -11.90
CA GLN A 347 29.34 6.06 -11.76
C GLN A 347 29.38 7.36 -10.93
N LYS A 348 28.30 8.13 -10.94
CA LYS A 348 28.20 9.40 -10.19
C LYS A 348 27.69 9.21 -8.76
N LEU A 349 27.38 7.97 -8.35
CA LEU A 349 26.80 7.65 -7.04
C LEU A 349 27.69 6.70 -6.22
N PRO A 350 28.93 7.11 -5.86
CA PRO A 350 29.87 6.25 -5.15
C PRO A 350 29.40 5.87 -3.73
N ASN A 351 28.49 6.65 -3.15
CA ASN A 351 27.94 6.44 -1.81
C ASN A 351 26.68 5.57 -1.79
N LEU A 352 26.26 5.03 -2.94
CA LEU A 352 25.05 4.23 -3.04
C LEU A 352 25.19 2.95 -2.21
N GLN A 353 24.24 2.73 -1.30
CA GLN A 353 24.19 1.56 -0.41
C GLN A 353 23.05 0.61 -0.77
N HIS A 354 21.93 1.14 -1.25
CA HIS A 354 20.75 0.37 -1.63
C HIS A 354 20.40 0.70 -3.08
N LEU A 355 20.35 -0.32 -3.93
CA LEU A 355 19.89 -0.20 -5.30
C LEU A 355 18.65 -1.07 -5.46
N LYS A 356 17.53 -0.46 -5.82
CA LYS A 356 16.26 -1.15 -6.10
C LYS A 356 15.92 -0.93 -7.56
N VAL A 357 15.59 -2.02 -8.22
CA VAL A 357 15.45 -2.06 -9.67
C VAL A 357 14.15 -2.78 -9.97
N TYR A 358 13.18 -2.05 -10.51
CA TYR A 358 11.81 -2.48 -10.71
C TYR A 358 11.49 -2.66 -12.20
N ASP A 359 10.75 -3.70 -12.55
CA ASP A 359 10.18 -3.90 -13.90
C ASP A 359 11.23 -4.12 -15.02
N LEU A 360 12.32 -4.81 -14.69
CA LEU A 360 13.48 -5.11 -15.56
C LEU A 360 13.21 -6.00 -16.81
N PHE A 361 11.96 -6.30 -17.17
CA PHE A 361 11.63 -7.59 -17.83
C PHE A 361 10.80 -7.53 -19.11
N LYS A 362 10.67 -6.38 -19.78
CA LYS A 362 10.01 -6.42 -21.10
C LYS A 362 10.86 -7.18 -22.15
N TYR A 363 12.20 -7.20 -22.01
CA TYR A 363 13.12 -7.91 -22.90
C TYR A 363 14.28 -8.58 -22.13
N TYR A 364 14.79 -9.70 -22.64
CA TYR A 364 15.83 -10.51 -21.97
C TYR A 364 17.25 -9.94 -22.15
N ASP A 365 17.59 -9.45 -23.34
CA ASP A 365 18.91 -8.88 -23.65
C ASP A 365 19.26 -7.68 -22.74
N ASP A 366 18.23 -6.86 -22.51
CA ASP A 366 18.19 -5.74 -21.58
C ASP A 366 18.63 -6.11 -20.15
N GLN A 367 18.27 -7.32 -19.69
CA GLN A 367 18.69 -7.83 -18.37
C GLN A 367 20.16 -8.18 -18.36
N LEU A 368 20.65 -8.85 -19.42
CA LEU A 368 22.06 -9.22 -19.55
C LEU A 368 22.94 -7.98 -19.55
N ASP A 369 22.49 -6.89 -20.14
CA ASP A 369 23.22 -5.62 -20.13
C ASP A 369 23.23 -4.95 -18.75
N VAL A 370 22.11 -4.99 -18.02
CA VAL A 370 22.06 -4.48 -16.63
C VAL A 370 22.93 -5.33 -15.72
N TYR A 371 22.85 -6.66 -15.82
CA TYR A 371 23.72 -7.58 -15.10
C TYR A 371 25.18 -7.37 -15.49
N GLY A 372 25.49 -7.27 -16.77
CA GLY A 372 26.83 -6.98 -17.30
C GLY A 372 27.37 -5.66 -16.76
N THR A 373 26.55 -4.62 -16.72
CA THR A 373 26.86 -3.33 -16.10
C THR A 373 27.19 -3.49 -14.61
N LEU A 374 26.38 -4.25 -13.88
CA LEU A 374 26.61 -4.55 -12.46
C LEU A 374 27.79 -5.50 -12.24
N ARG A 375 28.20 -6.31 -13.24
CA ARG A 375 29.33 -7.27 -13.20
C ARG A 375 30.68 -6.58 -13.31
N LEU A 376 30.77 -5.40 -13.90
CA LEU A 376 32.01 -4.67 -14.16
C LEU A 376 32.80 -4.45 -12.84
N GLY A 377 33.73 -5.37 -12.58
CA GLY A 377 34.58 -5.44 -11.38
C GLY A 377 35.93 -6.13 -11.62
N GLU A 378 36.25 -6.59 -12.83
CA GLU A 378 37.56 -7.20 -13.11
C GLU A 378 38.57 -6.26 -13.80
N ARG A 379 38.12 -5.17 -14.45
CA ARG A 379 39.02 -4.19 -15.11
C ARG A 379 38.65 -2.71 -15.00
N THR A 380 37.44 -2.40 -14.56
CA THR A 380 36.92 -1.02 -14.45
C THR A 380 36.57 -0.71 -13.01
N ASP A 381 36.71 0.55 -12.62
CA ASP A 381 36.32 1.08 -11.32
C ASP A 381 34.94 0.55 -10.90
N ASN A 382 34.89 -0.11 -9.75
CA ASN A 382 33.68 -0.64 -9.16
C ASN A 382 32.61 0.48 -9.11
N LEU A 383 31.59 0.39 -9.96
CA LEU A 383 30.61 1.47 -10.20
C LEU A 383 29.90 1.91 -8.91
N VAL A 384 29.60 0.96 -8.04
CA VAL A 384 28.86 1.16 -6.78
C VAL A 384 29.61 0.46 -5.65
N PRO A 385 30.76 1.01 -5.24
CA PRO A 385 31.67 0.30 -4.35
C PRO A 385 31.09 0.06 -2.97
N ASN A 386 30.10 0.85 -2.54
CA ASN A 386 29.49 0.78 -1.22
C ASN A 386 28.12 0.08 -1.20
N LEU A 387 27.75 -0.62 -2.28
CA LEU A 387 26.47 -1.31 -2.37
C LEU A 387 26.38 -2.44 -1.33
N GLN A 388 25.38 -2.35 -0.45
CA GLN A 388 25.09 -3.31 0.62
C GLN A 388 23.83 -4.11 0.34
N GLU A 389 22.84 -3.49 -0.30
CA GLU A 389 21.57 -4.16 -0.63
C GLU A 389 21.21 -3.95 -2.10
N LEU A 390 20.84 -5.04 -2.75
CA LEU A 390 20.35 -5.04 -4.13
C LEU A 390 18.96 -5.68 -4.15
N THR A 391 17.96 -4.92 -4.58
CA THR A 391 16.60 -5.43 -4.82
C THR A 391 16.34 -5.44 -6.31
N LEU A 392 15.99 -6.61 -6.84
CA LEU A 392 15.63 -6.78 -8.23
C LEU A 392 14.20 -7.31 -8.31
N HIS A 393 13.32 -6.56 -8.98
CA HIS A 393 12.00 -7.01 -9.36
C HIS A 393 12.12 -7.78 -10.66
N LEU A 394 11.99 -9.10 -10.56
CA LEU A 394 12.13 -10.01 -11.67
C LEU A 394 10.78 -10.52 -12.15
N TYR A 395 10.26 -10.01 -13.26
CA TYR A 395 9.03 -10.54 -13.88
C TYR A 395 9.28 -11.95 -14.42
N ASP A 396 8.24 -12.78 -14.50
CA ASP A 396 8.37 -14.16 -14.96
C ASP A 396 8.35 -14.22 -16.49
N PRO A 397 9.46 -14.58 -17.15
CA PRO A 397 9.49 -14.77 -18.59
C PRO A 397 8.67 -15.99 -19.04
N SER A 398 8.29 -16.92 -18.16
CA SER A 398 7.53 -18.13 -18.50
C SER A 398 6.13 -17.85 -19.07
N ALA A 399 5.62 -16.63 -18.89
CA ALA A 399 4.38 -16.19 -19.52
C ALA A 399 4.53 -15.88 -21.03
N ILE A 400 5.77 -15.76 -21.54
CA ILE A 400 6.05 -15.26 -22.90
C ILE A 400 7.04 -16.16 -23.68
N PHE A 401 7.99 -16.82 -23.01
CA PHE A 401 9.06 -17.60 -23.66
C PHE A 401 9.02 -19.09 -23.32
N ASP A 402 9.40 -19.92 -24.30
CA ASP A 402 9.57 -21.37 -24.11
C ASP A 402 10.79 -21.62 -23.20
N PRO A 403 10.73 -22.52 -22.20
CA PRO A 403 11.82 -22.75 -21.23
C PRO A 403 13.16 -23.17 -21.87
N GLU A 404 13.13 -23.66 -23.11
CA GLU A 404 14.32 -24.07 -23.86
C GLU A 404 15.10 -22.87 -24.46
N ASP A 405 14.49 -21.68 -24.52
CA ASP A 405 15.08 -20.47 -25.12
C ASP A 405 15.79 -19.55 -24.12
N ILE A 406 16.09 -20.00 -22.89
CA ILE A 406 16.75 -19.20 -21.84
C ILE A 406 18.17 -19.74 -21.56
N PRO A 407 19.19 -19.48 -22.40
CA PRO A 407 20.36 -20.36 -22.41
C PRO A 407 21.46 -19.99 -21.40
N GLU A 408 21.52 -18.78 -20.82
CA GLU A 408 22.71 -18.35 -20.03
C GLU A 408 22.45 -17.42 -18.82
N GLY A 409 21.20 -17.00 -18.62
CA GLY A 409 20.84 -15.96 -17.64
C GLY A 409 21.17 -16.32 -16.19
N PRO A 410 20.86 -17.54 -15.70
CA PRO A 410 21.14 -17.92 -14.32
C PRO A 410 22.63 -17.96 -13.98
N GLU A 411 23.47 -18.42 -14.91
CA GLU A 411 24.93 -18.49 -14.71
C GLU A 411 25.58 -17.11 -14.75
N LEU A 412 25.14 -16.24 -15.68
CA LEU A 412 25.61 -14.85 -15.71
C LEU A 412 25.20 -14.14 -14.43
N PHE A 413 23.93 -14.25 -14.03
CA PHE A 413 23.42 -13.67 -12.80
C PHE A 413 24.21 -14.13 -11.58
N GLU A 414 24.44 -15.44 -11.46
CA GLU A 414 25.25 -16.01 -10.39
C GLU A 414 26.67 -15.46 -10.42
N SER A 415 27.32 -15.41 -11.59
CA SER A 415 28.67 -14.85 -11.75
C SER A 415 28.73 -13.37 -11.33
N VAL A 416 27.73 -12.56 -11.71
CA VAL A 416 27.63 -11.14 -11.30
C VAL A 416 27.56 -11.04 -9.79
N MET A 417 26.69 -11.82 -9.15
CA MET A 417 26.50 -11.75 -7.71
C MET A 417 27.70 -12.29 -6.93
N LEU A 418 28.31 -13.37 -7.39
CA LEU A 418 29.52 -13.93 -6.80
C LEU A 418 30.71 -12.96 -6.91
N SER A 419 30.82 -12.19 -8.01
CA SER A 419 31.87 -11.16 -8.17
C SER A 419 31.76 -10.00 -7.17
N ARG A 420 30.61 -9.83 -6.49
CA ARG A 420 30.32 -8.74 -5.55
C ARG A 420 30.37 -9.15 -4.07
N LEU A 421 30.79 -10.38 -3.78
CA LEU A 421 30.72 -11.02 -2.45
C LEU A 421 31.44 -10.34 -1.29
N GLY A 422 32.28 -9.33 -1.55
CA GLY A 422 32.99 -8.63 -0.47
C GLY A 422 32.13 -7.63 0.34
N ARG A 423 31.01 -7.12 -0.22
CA ARG A 423 30.25 -6.01 0.39
C ARG A 423 28.72 -6.13 0.32
N LEU A 424 28.19 -6.87 -0.66
CA LEU A 424 26.76 -7.10 -0.77
C LEU A 424 26.30 -7.99 0.39
N ARG A 425 25.47 -7.44 1.28
CA ARG A 425 24.95 -8.15 2.47
C ARG A 425 23.60 -8.80 2.19
N ARG A 426 22.78 -8.13 1.38
CA ARG A 426 21.40 -8.54 1.13
C ARG A 426 21.07 -8.48 -0.34
N LEU A 427 20.44 -9.55 -0.82
CA LEU A 427 19.84 -9.63 -2.13
C LEU A 427 18.36 -9.92 -1.96
N THR A 428 17.52 -9.01 -2.42
CA THR A 428 16.08 -9.22 -2.48
C THR A 428 15.67 -9.50 -3.91
N LEU A 429 15.23 -10.73 -4.16
CA LEU A 429 14.64 -11.12 -5.42
C LEU A 429 13.14 -11.08 -5.25
N MET A 430 12.51 -10.09 -5.88
CA MET A 430 11.07 -10.01 -5.96
C MET A 430 10.70 -10.68 -7.27
N GLN A 431 10.59 -12.01 -7.24
CA GLN A 431 10.57 -12.84 -8.42
C GLN A 431 9.20 -13.50 -8.60
N TYR A 432 8.74 -13.57 -9.86
CA TYR A 432 7.48 -14.21 -10.25
C TYR A 432 7.64 -15.68 -10.64
N LEU A 433 8.81 -16.31 -10.45
CA LEU A 433 9.04 -17.71 -10.82
C LEU A 433 8.31 -18.67 -9.88
N LEU A 434 7.86 -19.83 -10.35
CA LEU A 434 7.34 -20.91 -9.48
C LEU A 434 8.43 -21.67 -8.70
N THR A 435 9.72 -21.45 -9.02
CA THR A 435 10.85 -22.21 -8.47
C THR A 435 11.96 -21.27 -7.99
N ILE A 436 12.61 -21.65 -6.89
CA ILE A 436 13.78 -20.94 -6.37
C ILE A 436 14.96 -21.23 -7.33
N PRO A 437 15.62 -20.21 -7.91
CA PRO A 437 16.77 -20.43 -8.77
C PRO A 437 17.87 -21.21 -8.05
N PRO A 438 18.52 -22.21 -8.68
CA PRO A 438 19.60 -23.00 -8.07
C PRO A 438 20.72 -22.12 -7.48
N CYS A 439 21.00 -20.98 -8.11
CA CYS A 439 22.00 -20.01 -7.68
C CYS A 439 21.70 -19.40 -6.30
N VAL A 440 20.45 -19.35 -5.83
CA VAL A 440 20.08 -18.85 -4.49
C VAL A 440 20.78 -19.65 -3.40
N LYS A 441 20.92 -20.97 -3.60
CA LYS A 441 21.64 -21.83 -2.65
C LYS A 441 23.12 -21.45 -2.59
N ASN A 442 23.74 -21.20 -3.74
CA ASN A 442 25.15 -20.82 -3.84
C ASN A 442 25.41 -19.44 -3.22
N LEU A 443 24.52 -18.46 -3.46
CA LEU A 443 24.59 -17.13 -2.86
C LEU A 443 24.43 -17.14 -1.34
N ARG A 444 23.50 -17.96 -0.81
CA ARG A 444 23.36 -18.15 0.64
C ARG A 444 24.59 -18.81 1.25
N ASN A 445 25.15 -19.83 0.59
CA ASN A 445 26.40 -20.47 1.05
C ASN A 445 27.58 -19.49 1.06
N ALA A 446 27.56 -18.49 0.19
CA ALA A 446 28.55 -17.42 0.14
C ALA A 446 28.29 -16.29 1.16
N GLY A 447 27.27 -16.43 2.04
CA GLY A 447 27.00 -15.50 3.15
C GLY A 447 26.08 -14.33 2.82
N ILE A 448 25.47 -14.28 1.63
CA ILE A 448 24.48 -13.25 1.27
C ILE A 448 23.11 -13.62 1.86
N ASP A 449 22.45 -12.68 2.54
CA ASP A 449 21.04 -12.80 2.92
C ASP A 449 20.16 -12.67 1.67
N VAL A 450 19.80 -13.82 1.08
CA VAL A 450 18.89 -13.87 -0.07
C VAL A 450 17.46 -14.01 0.41
N VAL A 451 16.72 -12.90 0.30
CA VAL A 451 15.28 -12.82 0.57
C VAL A 451 14.54 -12.94 -0.74
N VAL A 452 13.71 -13.98 -0.86
CA VAL A 452 12.77 -14.12 -1.96
C VAL A 452 11.42 -13.66 -1.44
N ASP A 453 10.97 -12.49 -1.88
CA ASP A 453 9.71 -11.90 -1.41
C ASP A 453 8.55 -12.39 -2.29
N TRP A 454 8.00 -13.55 -1.91
CA TRP A 454 6.80 -14.13 -2.51
C TRP A 454 5.51 -13.39 -2.16
N LYS A 455 5.54 -12.57 -1.10
CA LYS A 455 4.33 -12.00 -0.52
C LYS A 455 3.76 -10.90 -1.40
N ARG A 456 4.65 -10.09 -1.99
CA ARG A 456 4.28 -9.06 -2.97
C ARG A 456 3.93 -9.65 -4.35
N TRP A 457 4.42 -10.86 -4.68
CA TRP A 457 4.01 -11.59 -5.89
C TRP A 457 2.53 -11.98 -5.85
N MET A 458 2.05 -12.55 -4.73
CA MET A 458 0.62 -12.80 -4.56
C MET A 458 -0.22 -11.50 -4.52
N GLU A 459 0.40 -10.33 -4.31
CA GLU A 459 -0.25 -9.02 -4.34
C GLU A 459 -0.21 -8.34 -5.73
N LEU A 460 0.70 -8.73 -6.64
CA LEU A 460 0.91 -8.11 -7.97
C LEU A 460 0.63 -9.02 -9.19
N ALA A 461 0.64 -10.35 -9.01
CA ALA A 461 0.28 -11.33 -10.07
C ALA A 461 -1.23 -11.61 -10.14
N ARG A 462 -2.01 -10.95 -9.28
CA ARG A 462 -3.47 -10.88 -9.27
C ARG A 462 -3.88 -9.44 -9.56
#